data_AF-A0A8J8HSB1-F1
#
_entry.id   AF-A0A8J8HSB1-F1
#
_cell.length_a   1.000
_cell.length_b   1.000
_cell.length_c   1.000
_cell.angle_alpha   90.00
_cell.angle_beta   90.00
_cell.angle_gamma   90.00
#
_symmetry.space_group_name_H-M   'P 1'
#
loop_
_entity.id
_entity.type
_entity.pdbx_description
1 polymer ?
#
loop_
_entity_poly.entity_id
_entity_poly.type
_entity_poly.pdbx_seq_one_letter_code
_entity_poly.pdbx_strand_id
1 'polypeptide(L)'
;MRRTILILYLAMPPHLGLRAEAPVRSGRELKAFYAYNCVKCHGADGSARSPEGKRLPGMDFTDKQKMARESDAMMAKTIRKGIFFGVVMPPFKKRIAEAEALLLVREVLRKAERDKVITP
;
A
#
# COMPACT_ATOMS: atom_id res chain seq x y z
N MET A 1 -11.79 66.32 -1.99
CA MET A 1 -12.53 65.62 -3.06
C MET A 1 -11.99 64.21 -3.16
N ARG A 2 -12.80 63.21 -2.75
CA ARG A 2 -12.41 61.79 -2.63
C ARG A 2 -12.16 61.21 -4.03
N ARG A 3 -10.92 60.83 -4.33
CA ARG A 3 -10.59 60.06 -5.53
C ARG A 3 -10.85 58.59 -5.25
N THR A 4 -11.95 58.09 -5.80
CA THR A 4 -12.37 56.69 -5.75
C THR A 4 -11.32 55.82 -6.46
N ILE A 5 -10.62 54.98 -5.71
CA ILE A 5 -9.73 53.96 -6.26
C ILE A 5 -10.63 52.82 -6.74
N LEU A 6 -10.81 52.69 -8.05
CA LEU A 6 -11.47 51.55 -8.66
C LEU A 6 -10.46 50.40 -8.72
N ILE A 7 -10.44 49.55 -7.69
CA ILE A 7 -9.70 48.29 -7.70
C ILE A 7 -10.45 47.36 -8.64
N LEU A 8 -9.99 47.25 -9.89
CA LEU A 8 -10.36 46.15 -10.76
C LEU A 8 -9.87 44.86 -10.11
N TYR A 9 -10.79 44.12 -9.49
CA TYR A 9 -10.58 42.71 -9.20
C TYR A 9 -10.45 41.97 -10.53
N LEU A 10 -9.22 41.82 -11.01
CA LEU A 10 -8.87 40.73 -11.91
C LEU A 10 -9.27 39.44 -11.20
N ALA A 11 -10.35 38.82 -11.68
CA ALA A 11 -10.74 37.48 -11.29
C ALA A 11 -9.60 36.54 -11.69
N MET A 12 -8.69 36.31 -10.74
CA MET A 12 -7.67 35.28 -10.88
C MET A 12 -8.44 33.95 -10.97
N PRO A 13 -8.40 33.22 -12.09
CA PRO A 13 -9.10 31.95 -12.18
C PRO A 13 -8.57 31.07 -11.05
N PRO A 14 -9.46 30.43 -10.26
CA PRO A 14 -9.03 29.57 -9.17
C PRO A 14 -8.10 28.56 -9.81
N HIS A 15 -6.83 28.61 -9.40
CA HIS A 15 -5.77 27.77 -9.92
C HIS A 15 -6.32 26.37 -9.96
N LEU A 16 -6.36 25.81 -11.16
CA LEU A 16 -6.50 24.39 -11.40
C LEU A 16 -5.37 23.76 -10.58
N GLY A 17 -5.70 23.45 -9.31
CA GLY A 17 -4.75 22.97 -8.34
C GLY A 17 -4.32 21.63 -8.83
N LEU A 18 -3.16 21.59 -9.48
CA LEU A 18 -2.41 20.38 -9.74
C LEU A 18 -2.19 19.78 -8.34
N ARG A 19 -3.06 18.85 -7.96
CA ARG A 19 -2.97 18.16 -6.69
C ARG A 19 -1.72 17.31 -6.85
N ALA A 20 -0.58 17.81 -6.33
CA ALA A 20 0.65 17.06 -6.31
C ALA A 20 0.36 15.74 -5.60
N GLU A 21 0.25 14.66 -6.37
CA GLU A 21 0.19 13.32 -5.81
C GLU A 21 1.51 13.12 -5.07
N ALA A 22 1.41 12.73 -3.80
CA ALA A 22 2.59 12.44 -2.99
C ALA A 22 3.48 11.46 -3.75
N PRO A 23 4.81 11.64 -3.73
CA PRO A 23 5.71 10.76 -4.46
C PRO A 23 5.46 9.30 -4.05
N VAL A 24 5.34 8.44 -5.06
CA VAL A 24 5.16 7.00 -4.87
C VAL A 24 6.38 6.43 -4.15
N ARG A 25 6.17 5.72 -3.02
CA ARG A 25 7.27 5.08 -2.28
C ARG A 25 8.09 4.16 -3.18
N SER A 26 9.40 4.22 -3.00
CA SER A 26 10.37 3.30 -3.59
C SER A 26 10.20 1.86 -3.09
N GLY A 27 10.79 0.89 -3.79
CA GLY A 27 10.79 -0.51 -3.36
C GLY A 27 11.34 -0.72 -1.94
N ARG A 28 12.40 0.02 -1.57
CA ARG A 28 12.98 0.01 -0.21
C ARG A 28 11.97 0.49 0.84
N GLU A 29 11.28 1.60 0.57
CA GLU A 29 10.26 2.14 1.46
C GLU A 29 9.05 1.21 1.58
N LEU A 30 8.68 0.52 0.50
CA LEU A 30 7.61 -0.48 0.50
C LEU A 30 7.98 -1.72 1.32
N LYS A 31 9.23 -2.16 1.27
CA LYS A 31 9.74 -3.22 2.16
C LYS A 31 9.78 -2.77 3.61
N ALA A 32 10.16 -1.52 3.90
CA ALA A 32 10.07 -0.95 5.25
C ALA A 32 8.62 -0.88 5.73
N PHE A 33 7.70 -0.51 4.84
CA PHE A 33 6.26 -0.56 5.11
C PHE A 33 5.80 -2.00 5.42
N TYR A 34 6.25 -2.99 4.65
CA TYR A 34 5.95 -4.40 4.93
C TYR A 34 6.47 -4.83 6.29
N ALA A 35 7.74 -4.53 6.59
CA ALA A 35 8.40 -4.86 7.85
C ALA A 35 7.61 -4.34 9.06
N TYR A 36 7.14 -3.09 8.99
CA TYR A 36 6.43 -2.45 10.09
C TYR A 36 4.97 -2.91 10.25
N ASN A 37 4.31 -3.32 9.17
CA ASN A 37 2.84 -3.49 9.17
C ASN A 37 2.34 -4.91 8.93
N CYS A 38 3.14 -5.74 8.27
CA CYS A 38 2.68 -7.01 7.71
C CYS A 38 3.30 -8.21 8.42
N VAL A 39 4.54 -8.07 8.90
CA VAL A 39 5.36 -9.17 9.44
C VAL A 39 4.71 -9.91 10.59
N LYS A 40 3.94 -9.23 11.46
CA LYS A 40 3.25 -9.86 12.58
C LYS A 40 2.42 -11.07 12.13
N CYS A 41 1.68 -10.93 11.02
CA CYS A 41 0.78 -11.97 10.53
C CYS A 41 1.33 -12.73 9.30
N HIS A 42 2.07 -12.05 8.42
CA HIS A 42 2.58 -12.66 7.19
C HIS A 42 4.02 -13.17 7.32
N GLY A 43 4.67 -13.01 8.47
CA GLY A 43 6.06 -13.39 8.69
C GLY A 43 7.07 -12.42 8.07
N ALA A 44 8.32 -12.53 8.50
CA ALA A 44 9.40 -11.66 8.01
C ALA A 44 9.79 -11.96 6.55
N ASP A 45 9.52 -13.18 6.10
CA ASP A 45 9.80 -13.69 4.75
C ASP A 45 8.55 -13.77 3.86
N GLY A 46 7.37 -13.45 4.39
CA GLY A 46 6.11 -13.58 3.66
C GLY A 46 5.49 -14.99 3.65
N SER A 47 6.03 -15.94 4.41
CA SER A 47 5.53 -17.32 4.43
C SER A 47 4.25 -17.53 5.25
N ALA A 48 3.83 -16.52 6.02
CA ALA A 48 2.76 -16.60 7.02
C ALA A 48 2.99 -17.70 8.08
N ARG A 49 4.24 -18.11 8.32
CA ARG A 49 4.59 -19.17 9.29
C ARG A 49 4.96 -18.65 10.69
N SER A 50 4.80 -17.35 10.96
CA SER A 50 4.95 -16.81 12.33
C SER A 50 3.93 -17.48 13.28
N PRO A 51 4.16 -17.46 14.61
CA PRO A 51 3.20 -18.00 15.57
C PRO A 51 1.78 -17.45 15.41
N GLU A 52 1.64 -16.17 15.05
CA GLU A 52 0.37 -15.55 14.70
C GLU A 52 -0.10 -15.98 13.30
N GLY A 53 0.78 -15.97 12.31
CA GLY A 53 0.45 -16.33 10.92
C GLY A 53 -0.11 -17.75 10.79
N LYS A 54 0.46 -18.72 11.51
CA LYS A 54 -0.02 -20.12 11.55
C LYS A 54 -1.44 -20.28 12.10
N ARG A 55 -1.93 -19.31 12.88
CA ARG A 55 -3.29 -19.31 13.43
C ARG A 55 -4.31 -18.68 12.49
N LEU A 56 -3.84 -18.10 11.38
CA LEU A 56 -4.67 -17.37 10.43
C LEU A 56 -4.65 -18.08 9.07
N PRO A 57 -5.73 -18.02 8.28
CA PRO A 57 -5.76 -18.53 6.91
C PRO A 57 -5.08 -17.54 5.93
N GLY A 58 -4.00 -16.90 6.38
CA GLY A 58 -3.25 -15.93 5.59
C GLY A 58 -2.57 -16.61 4.39
N MET A 59 -2.40 -15.86 3.31
CA MET A 59 -1.71 -16.35 2.12
C MET A 59 -0.20 -16.47 2.38
N ASP A 60 0.39 -17.60 1.97
CA ASP A 60 1.83 -17.78 1.87
C ASP A 60 2.32 -17.16 0.55
N PHE A 61 2.97 -15.99 0.63
CA PHE A 61 3.47 -15.27 -0.55
C PHE A 61 4.70 -15.93 -1.20
N THR A 62 5.31 -16.89 -0.50
CA THR A 62 6.46 -17.65 -0.99
C THR A 62 6.02 -18.86 -1.83
N ASP A 63 4.74 -19.21 -1.82
CA ASP A 63 4.12 -20.21 -2.70
C ASP A 63 3.86 -19.61 -4.09
N LYS A 64 4.83 -19.79 -5.00
CA LYS A 64 4.75 -19.24 -6.36
C LYS A 64 3.56 -19.76 -7.16
N GLN A 65 3.15 -21.01 -6.95
CA GLN A 65 2.02 -21.60 -7.68
C GLN A 65 0.69 -20.98 -7.24
N LYS A 66 0.49 -20.76 -5.93
CA LYS A 66 -0.70 -20.05 -5.43
C LYS A 66 -0.69 -18.60 -5.88
N MET A 67 0.45 -17.92 -5.69
CA MET A 67 0.60 -16.53 -6.10
C MET A 67 0.25 -16.35 -7.58
N ALA A 68 0.72 -17.22 -8.49
CA ALA A 68 0.43 -17.12 -9.92
C ALA A 68 -1.07 -17.14 -10.29
N ARG A 69 -1.94 -17.65 -9.40
CA ARG A 69 -3.40 -17.68 -9.60
C ARG A 69 -4.08 -16.39 -9.12
N GLU A 70 -3.37 -15.57 -8.37
CA GLU A 70 -3.88 -14.31 -7.83
C GLU A 70 -3.66 -13.14 -8.79
N SER A 71 -4.64 -12.24 -8.85
CA SER A 71 -4.52 -10.98 -9.58
C SER A 71 -3.86 -9.91 -8.70
N ASP A 72 -2.84 -9.24 -9.23
CA ASP A 72 -2.17 -8.11 -8.55
C ASP A 72 -3.17 -7.03 -8.12
N ALA A 73 -4.14 -6.71 -8.97
CA ALA A 73 -5.15 -5.71 -8.68
C ALA A 73 -6.08 -6.16 -7.54
N MET A 74 -6.43 -7.45 -7.50
CA MET A 74 -7.23 -7.98 -6.40
C MET A 74 -6.45 -8.02 -5.09
N MET A 75 -5.18 -8.40 -5.12
CA MET A 75 -4.30 -8.33 -3.94
C MET A 75 -4.15 -6.90 -3.43
N ALA A 76 -3.88 -5.93 -4.32
CA ALA A 76 -3.78 -4.51 -3.98
C ALA A 76 -5.08 -3.98 -3.35
N LYS A 77 -6.22 -4.32 -3.94
CA LYS A 77 -7.55 -3.99 -3.40
C LYS A 77 -7.76 -4.60 -2.02
N THR A 78 -7.38 -5.86 -1.80
CA THR A 78 -7.45 -6.54 -0.49
C THR A 78 -6.57 -5.84 0.53
N ILE A 79 -5.34 -5.45 0.19
CA ILE A 79 -4.45 -4.71 1.09
C ILE A 79 -5.08 -3.37 1.50
N ARG A 80 -5.67 -2.65 0.55
CA ARG A 80 -6.28 -1.35 0.85
C ARG A 80 -7.57 -1.49 1.65
N LYS A 81 -8.41 -2.47 1.35
CA LYS A 81 -9.71 -2.67 1.98
C LYS A 81 -9.66 -3.46 3.28
N GLY A 82 -8.61 -4.25 3.51
CA GLY A 82 -8.56 -5.22 4.60
C GLY A 82 -9.50 -6.39 4.39
N ILE A 83 -9.46 -7.33 5.33
CA ILE A 83 -10.36 -8.49 5.43
C ILE A 83 -11.01 -8.40 6.81
N PHE A 84 -12.35 -8.40 6.84
CA PHE A 84 -13.14 -8.19 8.06
C PHE A 84 -13.99 -9.40 8.45
N PHE A 85 -14.32 -10.28 7.49
CA PHE A 85 -15.08 -11.49 7.78
C PHE A 85 -14.12 -12.60 8.23
N GLY A 86 -14.28 -13.06 9.47
CA GLY A 86 -13.53 -14.17 10.05
C GLY A 86 -12.14 -13.79 10.59
N VAL A 87 -11.31 -13.09 9.82
CA VAL A 87 -9.91 -12.78 10.17
C VAL A 87 -9.53 -11.34 9.87
N VAL A 88 -8.97 -10.65 10.86
CA VAL A 88 -8.72 -9.20 10.82
C VAL A 88 -7.39 -8.88 10.14
N MET A 89 -7.43 -8.67 8.83
CA MET A 89 -6.39 -7.89 8.14
C MET A 89 -6.84 -6.43 8.11
N PRO A 90 -6.15 -5.49 8.79
CA PRO A 90 -6.58 -4.10 8.83
C PRO A 90 -6.50 -3.45 7.43
N PRO A 91 -7.36 -2.45 7.15
CA PRO A 91 -7.33 -1.72 5.88
C PRO A 91 -6.17 -0.73 5.83
N PHE A 92 -5.43 -0.72 4.72
CA PHE A 92 -4.32 0.22 4.50
C PHE A 92 -4.64 1.37 3.53
N LYS A 93 -5.91 1.53 3.10
CA LYS A 93 -6.32 2.58 2.13
C LYS A 93 -5.95 4.01 2.51
N LYS A 94 -5.82 4.31 3.81
CA LYS A 94 -5.43 5.64 4.33
C LYS A 94 -3.92 5.83 4.44
N ARG A 95 -3.12 4.79 4.17
CA ARG A 95 -1.66 4.78 4.33
C ARG A 95 -0.92 4.60 3.02
N ILE A 96 -1.52 3.89 2.07
CA ILE A 96 -0.96 3.66 0.74
C ILE A 96 -2.02 3.92 -0.35
N ALA A 97 -1.58 4.55 -1.44
CA ALA A 97 -2.40 4.73 -2.64
C ALA A 97 -2.56 3.40 -3.43
N GLU A 98 -3.43 3.38 -4.46
CA GLU A 98 -3.60 2.20 -5.32
C GLU A 98 -2.29 1.81 -6.01
N ALA A 99 -1.58 2.78 -6.58
CA ALA A 99 -0.31 2.57 -7.25
C ALA A 99 0.74 1.97 -6.31
N GLU A 100 0.82 2.46 -5.07
CA GLU A 100 1.73 1.92 -4.06
C GLU A 100 1.34 0.51 -3.60
N ALA A 101 0.05 0.20 -3.51
CA ALA A 101 -0.42 -1.15 -3.19
C ALA A 101 -0.07 -2.14 -4.32
N LEU A 102 -0.20 -1.73 -5.59
CA LEU A 102 0.23 -2.54 -6.74
C LEU A 102 1.75 -2.75 -6.74
N LEU A 103 2.53 -1.71 -6.44
CA LEU A 103 3.98 -1.84 -6.33
C LEU A 103 4.38 -2.70 -5.13
N LEU A 104 3.69 -2.60 -3.99
CA LEU A 104 3.92 -3.48 -2.85
C LEU A 104 3.73 -4.94 -3.25
N VAL A 105 2.67 -5.25 -4.01
CA VAL A 105 2.46 -6.61 -4.52
C VAL A 105 3.61 -7.03 -5.44
N ARG A 106 3.93 -6.25 -6.47
CA ARG A 106 4.89 -6.63 -7.52
C ARG A 106 6.34 -6.65 -7.07
N GLU A 107 6.74 -5.66 -6.29
CA GLU A 107 8.13 -5.45 -5.89
C GLU A 107 8.50 -6.13 -4.58
N VAL A 108 7.51 -6.47 -3.75
CA VAL A 108 7.74 -7.08 -2.44
C VAL A 108 7.11 -8.47 -2.37
N LEU A 109 5.78 -8.57 -2.47
CA LEU A 109 5.09 -9.84 -2.20
C LEU A 109 5.38 -10.91 -3.26
N ARG A 110 5.39 -10.55 -4.55
CA ARG A 110 5.73 -11.46 -5.65
C ARG A 110 7.16 -11.98 -5.58
N LYS A 111 8.06 -11.18 -5.00
CA LYS A 111 9.48 -11.49 -4.83
C LYS A 111 9.78 -12.16 -3.48
N ALA A 112 8.77 -12.38 -2.64
CA ALA A 112 8.95 -13.09 -1.37
C ALA A 112 9.46 -14.51 -1.62
N GLU A 113 10.42 -14.93 -0.80
CA GLU A 113 11.06 -16.23 -0.86
C GLU A 113 11.16 -16.76 0.56
N ARG A 114 10.89 -18.05 0.73
CA ARG A 114 10.88 -18.67 2.05
C ARG A 114 12.25 -18.58 2.69
N ASP A 115 12.26 -18.28 3.99
CA ASP A 115 13.45 -18.11 4.81
C ASP A 115 14.36 -16.92 4.38
N LYS A 116 13.92 -16.07 3.43
CA LYS A 116 14.58 -14.83 3.06
C LYS A 116 13.80 -13.62 3.57
N VAL A 117 14.37 -12.93 4.57
CA VAL A 117 13.73 -11.77 5.18
C VAL A 117 13.54 -10.65 4.16
N ILE A 118 12.32 -10.12 4.11
CA ILE A 118 11.96 -8.92 3.35
C ILE A 118 12.56 -7.71 4.08
N THR A 119 13.81 -7.39 3.76
CA THR A 119 14.57 -6.27 4.32
C THR A 119 14.56 -5.07 3.38
N PRO A 120 14.39 -3.83 3.89
CA PRO A 120 14.42 -2.59 3.11
C PRO A 120 15.59 -2.49 2.11
#